data_AF-A0A7J4K5X3-F1
#
_entry.id   AF-A0A7J4K5X3-F1
#
_cell.length_a   1.000
_cell.length_b   1.000
_cell.length_c   1.000
_cell.angle_alpha   90.00
_cell.angle_beta   90.00
_cell.angle_gamma   90.00
#
_symmetry.space_group_name_H-M   'P 1'
#
loop_
_entity.id
_entity.type
_entity.pdbx_description
1 polymer ?
#
loop_
_entity_poly.entity_id
_entity_poly.type
_entity_poly.pdbx_seq_one_letter_code
_entity_poly.pdbx_strand_id
1 'polypeptide(L)'
;MIILSIWLYGKPSWDIPIEGKNFLDPKMIKEHNEYLYSHLNCITDIIEKLNSNGWNFSEVYGEFYAVVFYKNISYSSAAEEVSDLGIPYDKIVLEEIR
;
A
#
# COMPACT_ATOMS: atom_id res chain seq x y z
N MET A 1 -3.93 -17.71 8.35
CA MET A 1 -3.20 -16.48 8.71
C MET A 1 -3.52 -15.44 7.66
N ILE A 2 -3.73 -14.18 8.04
CA ILE A 2 -4.00 -13.11 7.07
C ILE A 2 -2.75 -12.30 6.81
N ILE A 3 -2.50 -12.05 5.53
CA ILE A 3 -1.57 -11.05 5.02
C ILE A 3 -2.37 -9.82 4.58
N LEU A 4 -1.82 -8.65 4.88
CA LEU A 4 -2.26 -7.36 4.39
C LEU A 4 -1.10 -6.69 3.65
N SER A 5 -1.26 -6.49 2.35
CA SER A 5 -0.28 -5.81 1.51
C SER A 5 -0.73 -4.39 1.20
N ILE A 6 0.17 -3.42 1.30
CA ILE A 6 -0.07 -2.01 0.98
C ILE A 6 0.93 -1.60 -0.09
N TRP A 7 0.44 -1.18 -1.25
CA TRP A 7 1.30 -0.69 -2.32
C TRP A 7 1.97 0.64 -1.90
N LEU A 8 3.31 0.66 -1.90
CA LEU A 8 4.13 1.82 -1.58
C LEU A 8 4.27 2.75 -2.78
N TYR A 9 5.02 2.31 -3.79
CA TYR A 9 5.26 3.00 -5.05
C TYR A 9 5.94 2.01 -6.01
N GLY A 10 5.78 2.24 -7.31
CA GLY A 10 6.20 1.31 -8.34
C GLY A 10 7.11 1.90 -9.40
N LYS A 11 7.22 1.19 -10.53
CA LYS A 11 7.88 1.71 -11.72
C LYS A 11 7.14 2.99 -12.17
N PRO A 12 7.85 4.10 -12.45
CA PRO A 12 7.20 5.35 -12.88
C PRO A 12 6.29 5.19 -14.09
N SER A 13 6.55 4.24 -15.00
CA SER A 13 5.70 4.04 -16.17
C SER A 13 4.30 3.46 -15.87
N TRP A 14 4.05 3.03 -14.64
CA TRP A 14 2.72 2.60 -14.19
C TRP A 14 1.79 3.79 -13.97
N ASP A 15 2.33 4.92 -13.51
CA ASP A 15 1.56 6.13 -13.19
C ASP A 15 1.79 7.25 -14.20
N ILE A 16 2.94 7.26 -14.89
CA ILE A 16 3.33 8.29 -15.84
C ILE A 16 3.46 7.64 -17.24
N PRO A 17 2.72 8.08 -18.26
CA PRO A 17 2.74 7.46 -19.60
C PRO A 17 4.01 7.80 -20.41
N ILE A 18 5.18 7.35 -19.92
CA ILE A 18 6.52 7.63 -20.47
C ILE A 18 7.08 6.49 -21.33
N GLU A 19 6.52 5.29 -21.22
CA GLU A 19 7.05 4.12 -21.92
C GLU A 19 6.85 4.23 -23.44
N GLY A 20 7.92 4.03 -24.21
CA GLY A 20 7.92 4.22 -25.66
C GLY A 20 7.83 5.67 -26.12
N LYS A 21 7.99 6.66 -25.23
CA LYS A 21 8.03 8.09 -25.57
C LYS A 21 9.48 8.57 -25.73
N ASN A 22 9.70 9.51 -26.64
CA ASN A 22 10.98 10.21 -26.84
C ASN A 22 10.97 11.63 -26.25
N PHE A 23 9.89 12.00 -25.56
CA PHE A 23 9.71 13.28 -24.89
C PHE A 23 9.03 13.06 -23.53
N LEU A 24 9.53 13.76 -22.51
CA LEU A 24 8.99 13.76 -21.16
C LEU A 24 8.66 15.21 -20.78
N ASP A 25 7.37 15.50 -20.57
CA ASP A 25 6.93 16.81 -20.09
C ASP A 25 7.26 16.94 -18.59
N PRO A 26 8.07 17.93 -18.16
CA PRO A 26 8.36 18.17 -16.74
C PRO A 26 7.11 18.33 -15.86
N LYS A 27 5.97 18.79 -16.42
CA LYS A 27 4.70 18.90 -15.70
C LYS A 27 4.22 17.55 -15.15
N MET A 28 4.45 16.47 -15.90
CA MET A 28 4.06 15.12 -15.49
C MET A 28 4.84 14.66 -14.25
N ILE A 29 6.13 15.01 -14.17
CA ILE A 29 6.96 14.72 -12.99
C ILE A 29 6.46 15.51 -11.78
N LYS A 30 6.08 16.78 -11.98
CA LYS A 30 5.54 17.61 -10.90
C LYS A 30 4.22 17.07 -10.36
N GLU A 31 3.29 16.70 -11.24
CA GLU A 31 2.00 16.11 -10.86
C GLU A 31 2.20 14.76 -10.14
N HIS A 32 3.12 13.92 -10.63
CA HIS A 32 3.41 12.65 -9.98
C HIS A 32 4.07 12.82 -8.61
N ASN A 33 4.91 13.85 -8.42
CA ASN A 33 5.46 14.19 -7.10
C ASN A 33 4.35 14.57 -6.10
N GLU A 34 3.39 15.40 -6.49
CA GLU A 34 2.25 15.78 -5.64
C GLU A 34 1.38 14.57 -5.28
N TYR A 35 1.15 13.68 -6.25
CA TYR A 35 0.48 12.40 -6.03
C TYR A 35 1.24 11.51 -5.04
N LEU A 36 2.53 11.24 -5.29
CA LEU A 36 3.36 10.39 -4.44
C LEU A 36 3.43 10.91 -3.01
N TYR A 37 3.59 12.22 -2.83
CA TYR A 37 3.59 12.83 -1.50
C TYR A 37 2.29 12.53 -0.74
N SER A 38 1.14 12.71 -1.40
CA SER A 38 -0.18 12.46 -0.81
C SER A 38 -0.40 10.97 -0.52
N HIS A 39 0.02 10.12 -1.45
CA HIS A 39 -0.08 8.66 -1.33
C HIS A 39 0.77 8.11 -0.18
N LEU A 40 2.04 8.53 -0.08
CA LEU A 40 2.94 8.09 0.98
C LEU A 40 2.47 8.55 2.37
N ASN A 41 1.93 9.76 2.50
CA ASN A 41 1.32 10.19 3.76
C ASN A 41 0.12 9.31 4.15
N CYS A 42 -0.75 8.98 3.19
CA CYS A 42 -1.87 8.07 3.44
C CYS A 42 -1.41 6.68 3.89
N ILE A 43 -0.34 6.14 3.29
CA ILE A 43 0.24 4.86 3.71
C ILE A 43 0.83 4.95 5.11
N THR A 44 1.53 6.04 5.44
CA THR A 44 2.06 6.27 6.78
C THR A 44 0.95 6.19 7.83
N ASP A 45 -0.18 6.87 7.60
CA ASP A 45 -1.33 6.80 8.51
C ASP A 45 -1.88 5.36 8.65
N ILE A 46 -1.93 4.60 7.56
CA ILE A 46 -2.36 3.19 7.59
C ILE A 46 -1.38 2.34 8.41
N ILE A 47 -0.07 2.50 8.19
CA ILE A 47 0.97 1.77 8.91
C ILE A 47 0.89 2.05 10.42
N GLU A 48 0.70 3.31 10.81
CA GLU A 48 0.54 3.67 12.22
C GLU A 48 -0.68 2.99 12.86
N LYS A 49 -1.82 2.96 12.15
CA LYS A 49 -3.03 2.26 12.61
C LYS A 49 -2.81 0.77 12.76
N LEU A 50 -2.16 0.13 11.79
CA LEU A 50 -1.87 -1.31 11.81
C LEU A 50 -0.92 -1.67 12.95
N ASN A 51 0.18 -0.94 13.13
CA ASN A 51 1.13 -1.12 14.22
C ASN A 51 0.43 -1.00 15.58
N SER A 52 -0.44 0.00 15.73
CA SER A 52 -1.19 0.22 16.98
C SER A 52 -2.23 -0.87 17.26
N ASN A 53 -2.61 -1.67 16.27
CA ASN A 53 -3.62 -2.73 16.37
C ASN A 53 -3.04 -4.15 16.29
N GLY A 54 -1.74 -4.29 16.55
CA GLY A 54 -1.08 -5.59 16.69
C GLY A 54 -0.92 -6.36 15.37
N TRP A 55 -0.99 -5.67 14.23
CA TRP A 55 -0.49 -6.22 12.98
C TRP A 55 1.04 -6.20 13.00
N ASN A 56 1.66 -7.28 12.54
CA ASN A 56 3.11 -7.42 12.54
C ASN A 56 3.64 -7.10 11.14
N PHE A 57 4.67 -6.27 11.05
CA PHE A 57 5.40 -6.07 9.81
C PHE A 57 6.09 -7.38 9.38
N SER A 58 5.95 -7.74 8.11
CA SER A 58 6.62 -8.92 7.56
C SER A 58 7.98 -8.55 6.98
N GLU A 59 9.04 -9.02 7.62
CA GLU A 59 10.40 -8.93 7.09
C GLU A 59 10.64 -9.87 5.90
N VAL A 60 9.81 -10.92 5.77
CA VAL A 60 9.94 -11.97 4.74
C VAL A 60 9.15 -11.63 3.47
N TYR A 61 8.05 -10.86 3.63
CA TYR A 61 7.17 -10.44 2.53
C TYR A 61 7.38 -8.97 2.18
N GLY A 62 8.54 -8.37 2.47
CA GLY A 62 8.88 -7.06 1.92
C GLY A 62 8.95 -7.15 0.40
N GLU A 63 7.83 -6.86 -0.27
CA GLU A 63 7.74 -6.92 -1.72
C GLU A 63 8.40 -5.68 -2.34
N PHE A 64 8.88 -5.81 -3.58
CA PHE A 64 9.59 -4.73 -4.28
C PHE A 64 8.86 -3.38 -4.29
N TYR A 65 7.53 -3.40 -4.20
CA TYR A 65 6.67 -2.21 -4.33
C TYR A 65 5.61 -2.10 -3.23
N ALA A 66 5.65 -2.94 -2.20
CA ALA A 66 4.64 -2.97 -1.16
C ALA A 66 5.24 -3.26 0.23
N VAL A 67 4.60 -2.72 1.26
CA VAL A 67 4.80 -3.20 2.64
C VAL A 67 3.78 -4.25 2.95
N VAL A 68 4.19 -5.27 3.69
CA VAL A 68 3.34 -6.39 4.01
C VAL A 68 3.27 -6.57 5.51
N PHE A 69 2.06 -6.71 6.01
CA PHE A 69 1.73 -6.99 7.38
C PHE A 69 1.05 -8.35 7.49
N TYR A 70 1.10 -8.95 8.67
CA TYR A 70 0.38 -10.18 8.94
C TYR A 70 -0.20 -10.22 10.35
N LYS A 71 -1.28 -10.98 10.50
CA LYS A 71 -1.92 -11.24 11.78
C LYS A 71 -2.63 -12.60 11.76
N ASN A 72 -2.60 -13.30 12.89
CA ASN A 72 -3.23 -14.61 13.01
C ASN A 72 -4.70 -14.49 13.41
N ILE A 73 -5.53 -14.11 12.44
CA ILE A 73 -6.98 -13.94 12.57
C ILE A 73 -7.69 -14.56 11.36
N SER A 74 -9.02 -14.65 11.39
CA SER A 74 -9.81 -15.02 10.20
C SER A 74 -9.91 -13.85 9.24
N TYR A 75 -10.22 -14.14 7.97
CA TYR A 75 -10.45 -13.10 6.96
C TYR A 75 -11.58 -12.14 7.36
N SER A 76 -12.69 -12.67 7.90
CA SER A 76 -13.83 -11.84 8.33
C SER A 76 -13.45 -10.86 9.43
N SER A 77 -12.68 -11.31 10.42
CA SER A 77 -12.19 -10.43 11.50
C SER A 77 -11.16 -9.42 10.99
N ALA A 78 -10.30 -9.80 10.04
CA ALA A 78 -9.38 -8.86 9.42
C ALA A 78 -10.12 -7.76 8.64
N ALA A 79 -11.14 -8.12 7.88
CA ALA A 79 -11.97 -7.18 7.16
C ALA A 79 -12.68 -6.20 8.11
N GLU A 80 -13.25 -6.72 9.22
CA GLU A 80 -13.89 -5.89 10.26
C GLU A 80 -12.89 -4.93 10.92
N GLU A 81 -11.73 -5.41 11.37
CA GLU A 81 -10.69 -4.54 11.97
C GLU A 81 -10.25 -3.43 11.01
N VAL A 82 -10.00 -3.74 9.74
CA VAL A 82 -9.61 -2.75 8.71
C VAL A 82 -10.70 -1.67 8.55
N SER A 83 -11.96 -2.09 8.51
CA SER A 83 -13.11 -1.19 8.40
C SER A 83 -13.20 -0.27 9.62
N ASP A 84 -13.06 -0.82 10.83
CA ASP A 84 -13.13 -0.07 12.09
C ASP A 84 -11.99 0.94 12.23
N LEU A 85 -10.82 0.63 11.66
CA LEU A 85 -9.68 1.56 11.57
C LEU A 85 -9.85 2.64 10.50
N GLY A 86 -10.93 2.58 9.71
CA GLY A 86 -11.18 3.48 8.59
C GLY A 86 -10.09 3.40 7.52
N ILE A 87 -9.55 2.21 7.28
CA ILE A 87 -8.57 1.96 6.22
C ILE A 87 -9.35 1.70 4.93
N PRO A 88 -9.13 2.48 3.85
CA PRO A 88 -9.82 2.26 2.59
C PRO A 88 -9.41 0.93 1.93
N TYR A 89 -10.38 0.11 1.52
CA TYR A 89 -10.10 -1.20 0.91
C TYR A 89 -9.38 -1.11 -0.44
N ASP A 90 -9.44 0.02 -1.15
CA ASP A 90 -8.69 0.24 -2.40
C ASP A 90 -7.20 0.50 -2.17
N LYS A 91 -6.79 0.72 -0.91
CA LYS A 91 -5.38 0.95 -0.53
C LYS A 91 -4.67 -0.31 -0.05
N ILE A 92 -5.40 -1.40 0.17
CA ILE A 92 -4.84 -2.63 0.74
C ILE A 92 -5.30 -3.85 -0.04
N VAL A 93 -4.56 -4.94 0.11
CA VAL A 93 -4.99 -6.27 -0.34
C VAL A 93 -4.93 -7.21 0.85
N LEU A 94 -6.03 -7.91 1.13
CA LEU A 94 -6.11 -8.93 2.17
C LEU A 94 -6.06 -10.31 1.53
N GLU A 95 -5.15 -11.17 1.99
CA GLU A 95 -4.99 -12.53 1.50
C GLU A 95 -4.90 -13.52 2.66
N GLU A 96 -5.51 -14.69 2.49
CA GLU A 96 -5.38 -15.79 3.43
C GLU A 96 -4.30 -16.76 2.96
N ILE A 97 -3.26 -16.94 3.76
CA ILE A 97 -2.28 -18.02 3.55
C ILE A 97 -2.84 -19.30 4.17
N ARG A 98 -2.92 -20.33 3.33
CA ARG A 98 -3.24 -21.71 3.69
C ARG A 98 -1.98 -22.51 4.03
#